data_AF-A0AB73FGQ6-F1
#
_entry.id   AF-A0AB73FGQ6-F1
#
_cell.length_a   1.000
_cell.length_b   1.000
_cell.length_c   1.000
_cell.angle_alpha   90.00
_cell.angle_beta   90.00
_cell.angle_gamma   90.00
#
_symmetry.space_group_name_H-M   'P 1'
#
loop_
_entity.id
_entity.type
_entity.pdbx_description
1 polymer ?
#
loop_
_entity_poly.entity_id
_entity_poly.type
_entity_poly.pdbx_seq_one_letter_code
_entity_poly.pdbx_strand_id
1 'polypeptide(L)'
;MNNIHLTKSQINEMAVAACEFNPQVYFLLYDFEIVYVGSSENVHLRIKNHLNSDKLFDSYAVIDCCPDHVLAVEYFYIQKFKPKYNKKLKPRKSEIYQPSIVELDYV
;
A
#
# COMPACT_ATOMS: atom_id res chain seq x y z
N MET A 1 -36.70 16.46 -8.22
CA MET A 1 -35.56 15.80 -7.55
C MET A 1 -34.32 16.55 -7.95
N ASN A 2 -33.61 17.17 -7.00
CA ASN A 2 -32.34 17.82 -7.31
C ASN A 2 -31.31 16.72 -7.53
N ASN A 3 -30.79 16.61 -8.76
CA ASN A 3 -29.66 15.73 -9.03
C ASN A 3 -28.43 16.33 -8.35
N ILE A 4 -27.92 15.63 -7.34
CA ILE A 4 -26.67 16.01 -6.69
C ILE A 4 -25.55 15.64 -7.64
N HIS A 5 -24.82 16.65 -8.12
CA HIS A 5 -23.64 16.42 -8.94
C HIS A 5 -22.41 16.41 -8.04
N LEU A 6 -21.86 15.22 -7.79
CA LEU A 6 -20.62 15.04 -7.05
C LEU A 6 -19.48 14.77 -8.03
N THR A 7 -18.34 15.41 -7.80
CA THR A 7 -17.09 15.09 -8.48
C THR A 7 -16.47 13.83 -7.85
N LYS A 8 -15.58 13.17 -8.59
CA LYS A 8 -14.80 12.04 -8.06
C LYS A 8 -14.04 12.40 -6.78
N SER A 9 -13.44 13.61 -6.72
CA SER A 9 -12.74 14.08 -5.51
C SER A 9 -13.65 14.16 -4.30
N GLN A 10 -14.85 14.71 -4.46
CA GLN A 10 -15.81 14.83 -3.38
C GLN A 10 -16.31 13.47 -2.90
N ILE A 11 -16.54 12.52 -3.83
CA ILE A 11 -16.90 11.15 -3.47
C ILE A 11 -15.77 10.50 -2.65
N ASN A 12 -14.52 10.71 -3.06
CA ASN A 12 -13.35 10.17 -2.36
C ASN A 12 -13.15 10.79 -0.97
N GLU A 13 -13.27 12.10 -0.83
CA GLU A 13 -13.17 12.79 0.46
C GLU A 13 -14.25 12.32 1.43
N MET A 14 -15.49 12.17 0.96
CA MET A 14 -16.59 11.62 1.75
C MET A 14 -16.34 10.16 2.15
N ALA A 15 -15.80 9.35 1.24
CA ALA A 15 -15.45 7.96 1.52
C ALA A 15 -14.32 7.84 2.55
N VAL A 16 -13.28 8.68 2.46
CA VAL A 16 -12.18 8.76 3.45
C VAL A 16 -12.72 9.19 4.81
N ALA A 17 -13.57 10.22 4.86
CA ALA A 17 -14.17 10.69 6.11
C ALA A 17 -15.13 9.66 6.74
N ALA A 18 -15.75 8.80 5.93
CA ALA A 18 -16.63 7.73 6.39
C ALA A 18 -15.88 6.43 6.73
N CYS A 19 -14.62 6.28 6.34
CA CYS A 19 -13.83 5.08 6.62
C CYS A 19 -13.25 5.16 8.03
N GLU A 20 -13.77 4.35 8.95
CA GLU A 20 -13.18 4.20 10.30
C GLU A 20 -11.75 3.63 10.26
N PHE A 21 -11.36 3.03 9.14
CA PHE A 21 -10.06 2.42 8.94
C PHE A 21 -9.46 2.84 7.60
N ASN A 22 -8.53 3.79 7.62
CA ASN A 22 -7.78 4.14 6.42
C ASN A 22 -6.88 2.96 6.03
N PRO A 23 -6.89 2.54 4.77
CA PRO A 23 -5.98 1.51 4.31
C PRO A 23 -4.54 2.01 4.43
N GLN A 24 -3.69 1.15 4.97
CA GLN A 24 -2.31 1.46 5.28
C GLN A 24 -1.38 0.54 4.51
N VAL A 25 -0.23 1.06 4.10
CA VAL A 25 0.90 0.25 3.68
C VAL A 25 1.80 0.04 4.90
N TYR A 26 2.20 -1.20 5.14
CA TYR A 26 3.06 -1.57 6.25
C TYR A 26 4.34 -2.25 5.77
N PHE A 27 5.39 -2.07 6.56
CA PHE A 27 6.74 -2.57 6.31
C PHE A 27 7.09 -3.48 7.48
N LEU A 28 7.51 -4.71 7.22
CA LEU A 28 8.18 -5.54 8.21
C LEU A 28 9.68 -5.35 8.08
N LEU A 29 10.35 -5.17 9.22
CA LEU A 29 11.79 -4.93 9.27
C LEU A 29 12.48 -6.02 10.09
N TYR A 30 13.70 -6.35 9.71
CA TYR A 30 14.60 -7.19 10.49
C TYR A 30 16.00 -6.60 10.41
N ASP A 31 16.61 -6.31 11.55
CA ASP A 31 17.94 -5.67 11.63
C ASP A 31 18.05 -4.43 10.74
N PHE A 32 17.06 -3.54 10.86
CA PHE A 32 16.91 -2.30 10.07
C PHE A 32 16.70 -2.50 8.55
N GLU A 33 16.59 -3.73 8.05
CA GLU A 33 16.28 -4.02 6.65
C GLU A 33 14.80 -4.26 6.41
N ILE A 34 14.23 -3.71 5.33
CA ILE A 34 12.86 -3.99 4.91
C ILE A 34 12.79 -5.40 4.31
N VAL A 35 12.14 -6.31 5.01
CA VAL A 35 12.02 -7.72 4.59
C VAL A 35 10.68 -8.04 3.93
N TYR A 36 9.66 -7.22 4.16
CA TYR A 36 8.34 -7.36 3.54
C TYR A 36 7.60 -6.02 3.48
N VAL A 37 6.81 -5.82 2.44
CA VAL A 37 5.86 -4.71 2.28
C VAL A 37 4.49 -5.30 1.95
N GLY A 38 3.44 -4.78 2.58
CA GLY A 38 2.07 -5.14 2.25
C GLY A 38 1.08 -4.01 2.54
N SER A 39 -0.18 -4.18 2.13
CA SER A 39 -1.26 -3.27 2.49
C SER A 39 -2.37 -3.94 3.31
N SER A 40 -3.09 -3.16 4.12
CA SER A 40 -4.27 -3.63 4.85
C SER A 40 -5.17 -2.48 5.32
N GLU A 41 -6.48 -2.72 5.37
CA GLU A 41 -7.43 -1.88 6.10
C GLU A 41 -7.28 -2.03 7.62
N ASN A 42 -6.71 -3.14 8.12
CA ASN A 42 -6.46 -3.33 9.55
C ASN A 42 -5.04 -3.87 9.77
N VAL A 43 -4.07 -2.97 9.83
CA VAL A 43 -2.66 -3.34 9.99
C VAL A 43 -2.39 -4.06 11.30
N HIS A 44 -3.04 -3.67 12.41
CA HIS A 44 -2.83 -4.36 13.69
C HIS A 44 -3.18 -5.85 13.62
N LEU A 45 -4.32 -6.19 13.03
CA LEU A 45 -4.69 -7.58 12.79
C LEU A 45 -3.70 -8.27 11.83
N ARG A 46 -3.25 -7.55 10.80
CA ARG A 46 -2.31 -8.09 9.81
C ARG A 46 -0.93 -8.38 10.41
N ILE A 47 -0.40 -7.51 11.26
CA ILE A 47 0.86 -7.72 11.99
C ILE A 47 0.72 -8.92 12.93
N LYS A 48 -0.40 -9.04 13.66
CA LYS A 48 -0.68 -10.21 14.52
C LYS A 48 -0.65 -11.52 13.73
N ASN A 49 -1.17 -11.52 12.50
CA ASN A 49 -1.10 -12.70 11.64
C ASN A 49 0.33 -13.04 11.19
N HIS A 50 1.18 -12.03 10.94
CA HIS A 50 2.58 -12.27 10.58
C HIS A 50 3.41 -12.82 11.74
N LEU A 51 3.08 -12.49 13.00
CA LEU A 51 3.71 -13.10 14.19
C LEU A 51 3.56 -14.63 14.23
N ASN A 52 2.54 -15.17 13.55
CA ASN A 52 2.31 -16.61 13.44
C ASN A 52 2.75 -17.19 12.07
N SER A 53 3.57 -16.45 11.31
CA SER A 53 4.04 -16.85 9.99
C SER A 53 5.55 -17.09 9.96
N ASP A 54 6.06 -17.66 8.86
CA ASP A 54 7.49 -17.92 8.68
C ASP A 54 8.33 -16.66 8.32
N LYS A 55 7.72 -15.46 8.33
CA LYS A 55 8.46 -14.22 8.06
C LYS A 55 9.17 -13.77 9.33
N LEU A 56 10.49 -13.70 9.27
CA LEU A 56 11.30 -13.17 10.37
C LEU A 56 11.34 -11.63 10.30
N PHE A 57 10.89 -10.97 11.37
CA PHE A 57 10.92 -9.51 11.56
C PHE A 57 11.02 -9.18 13.05
N ASP A 58 11.62 -8.04 13.41
CA ASP A 58 11.75 -7.53 14.78
C ASP A 58 10.93 -6.27 15.04
N SER A 59 10.52 -5.59 13.97
CA SER A 59 9.82 -4.31 14.03
C SER A 59 8.99 -4.08 12.77
N TYR A 60 8.12 -3.09 12.81
CA TYR A 60 7.29 -2.70 11.66
C TYR A 60 7.06 -1.18 11.63
N ALA A 61 6.81 -0.66 10.44
CA ALA A 61 6.41 0.72 10.20
C ALA A 61 5.12 0.75 9.37
N VAL A 62 4.38 1.86 9.44
CA VAL A 62 3.10 2.03 8.74
C VAL A 62 3.01 3.41 8.11
N ILE A 63 2.32 3.49 6.98
CA ILE A 63 1.92 4.75 6.36
C ILE A 63 0.42 4.71 6.04
N ASP A 64 -0.30 5.75 6.41
CA ASP A 64 -1.69 5.95 5.99
C ASP A 64 -1.73 6.23 4.50
N CYS A 65 -2.67 5.61 3.80
CA CYS A 65 -2.84 5.79 2.36
C CYS A 65 -4.29 6.13 2.04
N CYS A 66 -4.46 6.94 0.99
CA CYS A 66 -5.75 7.06 0.32
C CYS A 66 -6.16 5.69 -0.24
N PRO A 67 -7.43 5.24 -0.07
CA PRO A 67 -7.91 3.98 -0.61
C PRO A 67 -7.61 3.77 -2.10
N ASP A 68 -7.72 4.83 -2.90
CA ASP A 68 -7.46 4.79 -4.34
C ASP A 68 -5.99 4.51 -4.68
N HIS A 69 -5.06 4.76 -3.75
CA HIS A 69 -3.62 4.73 -4.01
C HIS A 69 -2.89 3.61 -3.25
N VAL A 70 -3.51 2.96 -2.26
CA VAL A 70 -2.82 2.00 -1.38
C VAL A 70 -2.07 0.90 -2.15
N LEU A 71 -2.68 0.36 -3.21
CA LEU A 71 -2.07 -0.70 -4.03
C LEU A 71 -0.90 -0.18 -4.87
N ALA A 72 -1.00 1.06 -5.39
CA ALA A 72 0.07 1.70 -6.14
C ALA A 72 1.28 2.01 -5.24
N VAL A 73 1.02 2.48 -4.01
CA VAL A 73 2.05 2.76 -3.01
C VAL A 73 2.74 1.47 -2.55
N GLU A 74 1.98 0.40 -2.25
CA GLU A 74 2.53 -0.93 -1.94
C GLU A 74 3.44 -1.41 -3.08
N TYR A 75 2.94 -1.38 -4.32
CA TYR A 75 3.70 -1.79 -5.49
C TYR A 75 4.99 -0.99 -5.67
N PHE A 76 4.92 0.34 -5.55
CA PHE A 76 6.09 1.23 -5.63
C PHE A 76 7.18 0.82 -4.65
N TYR A 77 6.84 0.59 -3.38
CA TYR A 77 7.82 0.21 -2.36
C TYR A 77 8.34 -1.22 -2.53
N ILE A 78 7.52 -2.16 -3.00
CA ILE A 78 7.98 -3.50 -3.36
C ILE A 78 9.02 -3.43 -4.50
N GLN A 79 8.76 -2.64 -5.54
CA GLN A 79 9.72 -2.48 -6.65
C GLN A 79 10.99 -1.75 -6.21
N LYS A 80 10.86 -0.73 -5.36
CA LYS A 80 11.97 0.06 -4.85
C LYS A 80 12.93 -0.75 -3.98
N PHE A 81 12.38 -1.52 -3.03
CA PHE A 81 13.19 -2.21 -2.01
C PHE A 81 13.43 -3.70 -2.29
N LYS A 82 12.63 -4.32 -3.16
CA LYS A 82 12.69 -5.75 -3.50
C LYS A 82 12.81 -6.66 -2.25
N PRO A 83 11.90 -6.54 -1.27
CA PRO A 83 12.03 -7.21 0.02
C PRO A 83 12.06 -8.73 -0.13
N LYS A 84 12.88 -9.43 0.67
CA LYS A 84 13.10 -10.89 0.54
C LYS A 84 11.82 -11.73 0.60
N TYR A 85 10.81 -11.31 1.36
CA TYR A 85 9.55 -12.05 1.51
C TYR A 85 8.44 -11.62 0.56
N ASN A 86 8.62 -10.53 -0.21
CA ASN A 86 7.70 -10.22 -1.29
C ASN A 86 8.03 -11.13 -2.47
N LYS A 87 7.28 -12.24 -2.57
CA LYS A 87 7.35 -13.14 -3.73
C LYS A 87 7.22 -12.30 -5.00
N LYS A 88 8.06 -12.59 -6.01
CA LYS A 88 7.88 -12.06 -7.37
C LYS A 88 6.56 -12.60 -7.92
N LEU A 89 5.45 -11.94 -7.61
CA LEU A 89 4.23 -12.10 -8.38
C LEU A 89 4.59 -11.61 -9.78
N LYS A 90 4.68 -12.53 -10.75
CA LYS A 90 4.65 -12.11 -12.15
C LYS A 90 3.31 -11.41 -12.32
N PRO A 91 3.26 -10.09 -12.59
CA PRO A 91 1.98 -9.43 -12.77
C PRO A 91 1.22 -10.14 -13.87
N ARG A 92 -0.09 -10.33 -13.71
CA ARG A 92 -0.92 -10.72 -14.86
C ARG A 92 -0.78 -9.62 -15.89
N LYS A 93 -0.70 -9.95 -17.19
CA LYS A 93 -0.48 -8.94 -18.26
C LYS A 93 -1.42 -7.74 -18.17
N SER A 94 -2.63 -7.94 -17.62
CA SER A 94 -3.66 -6.91 -17.40
C SER A 94 -3.39 -5.93 -16.25
N GLU A 95 -2.42 -6.22 -15.37
CA GLU A 95 -2.09 -5.43 -14.17
C GLU A 95 -0.76 -4.68 -14.31
N ILE A 96 -0.11 -4.78 -15.48
CA ILE A 96 1.07 -3.98 -15.80
C ILE A 96 0.59 -2.55 -16.07
N TYR A 97 0.45 -1.76 -15.01
CA TYR A 97 0.50 -0.31 -15.12
C TYR A 97 1.92 0.06 -15.56
N GLN A 98 2.05 0.58 -16.79
CA GLN A 98 3.27 1.28 -17.21
C GLN A 98 3.06 2.75 -16.87
N PRO A 99 3.73 3.30 -15.83
CA PRO A 99 3.88 4.74 -15.79
C PRO A 99 4.69 5.10 -17.04
N SER A 100 4.15 5.95 -17.91
CA SER A 100 5.03 6.72 -18.81
C SER A 100 6.06 7.36 -17.90
N ILE A 101 7.34 7.06 -18.14
CA ILE A 101 8.45 7.66 -17.41
C ILE A 101 8.28 9.18 -17.50
N VAL A 102 7.77 9.79 -16.45
CA VAL A 102 7.94 11.22 -16.22
C VAL A 102 9.24 11.27 -15.45
N GLU A 103 10.32 11.65 -16.13
CA GLU A 103 11.58 12.01 -15.49
C GLU A 103 11.26 13.04 -14.40
N LEU A 104 11.31 12.60 -13.14
CA LEU A 104 11.41 13.52 -12.02
C LEU A 104 12.86 13.99 -12.03
N ASP A 105 13.09 15.06 -12.80
CA ASP A 105 14.28 15.88 -12.68
C ASP A 105 14.37 16.36 -11.23
N TYR A 106 15.28 15.76 -10.46
CA TYR A 106 15.72 16.32 -9.20
C TYR A 106 16.51 17.59 -9.53
N VAL A 107 15.89 18.74 -9.31
CA VAL A 107 16.56 20.05 -9.21
C VAL A 107 17.14 20.19 -7.80
#